data_AF-A0A7Z2VU39-F1
#
_entry.id   AF-A0A7Z2VU39-F1
#
_cell.length_a   1.000
_cell.length_b   1.000
_cell.length_c   1.000
_cell.angle_alpha   90.00
_cell.angle_beta   90.00
_cell.angle_gamma   90.00
#
_symmetry.space_group_name_H-M   'P 1'
#
loop_
_entity.id
_entity.type
_entity.pdbx_description
1 polymer ?
#
loop_
_entity_poly.entity_id
_entity_poly.type
_entity_poly.pdbx_seq_one_letter_code
_entity_poly.pdbx_strand_id
1 'polypeptide(L)'
;MQIVRQQRKTVAATELTVGMPDGRRAIGPAGPDAPLRFSVAYTLREYLGVVRDHVAFLARHTPPAARRRAVRWPLGLGAAGLALAALLHWSAAPPWAVLPALACGGLALASLPATAPFWVVVLCTPLFAFKRRRMPVCDFRIDGETIERSTRRGVFKRSWSEVRAVRRYPCCYLLVFARGAMPIPLRCLDAGQQERFRAYALARSGA
;
A
#
# COMPACT_ATOMS: atom_id res chain seq x y z
N MET A 1 0.10 -41.21 -2.60
CA MET A 1 -0.52 -39.93 -3.02
C MET A 1 -0.35 -38.94 -1.86
N GLN A 2 0.75 -38.18 -1.86
CA GLN A 2 1.20 -37.40 -0.71
C GLN A 2 0.63 -35.98 -0.82
N ILE A 3 -0.38 -35.66 -0.01
CA ILE A 3 -0.98 -34.33 0.07
C ILE A 3 0.07 -33.41 0.70
N VAL A 4 0.78 -32.65 -0.13
CA VAL A 4 1.67 -31.57 0.30
C VAL A 4 0.79 -30.53 1.00
N ARG A 5 0.77 -30.59 2.33
CA ARG A 5 0.30 -29.49 3.20
C ARG A 5 1.15 -28.28 2.83
N GLN A 6 0.65 -27.43 1.92
CA GLN A 6 1.16 -26.08 1.74
C GLN A 6 1.00 -25.38 3.09
N GLN A 7 2.08 -25.37 3.87
CA GLN A 7 2.21 -24.45 4.98
C GLN A 7 1.82 -23.09 4.45
N ARG A 8 0.79 -22.52 5.07
CA ARG A 8 0.38 -21.14 4.93
C ARG A 8 1.63 -20.34 5.26
N LYS A 9 2.44 -20.00 4.24
CA LYS A 9 3.63 -19.17 4.39
C LYS A 9 3.08 -17.79 4.75
N THR A 10 2.83 -17.61 6.05
CA THR A 10 2.69 -16.30 6.66
C THR A 10 3.93 -15.57 6.22
N VAL A 11 3.78 -14.65 5.25
CA VAL A 11 4.87 -13.79 4.80
C VAL A 11 5.49 -13.25 6.08
N ALA A 12 6.71 -13.68 6.36
CA ALA A 12 7.33 -13.41 7.65
C ALA A 12 7.29 -11.89 7.85
N ALA A 13 6.98 -11.45 9.06
CA ALA A 13 6.85 -10.05 9.44
C ALA A 13 8.16 -9.24 9.26
N THR A 14 9.19 -9.89 8.74
CA THR A 14 10.55 -9.41 8.61
C THR A 14 11.15 -9.76 7.25
N GLU A 15 10.33 -10.19 6.28
CA GLU A 15 10.79 -10.33 4.90
C GLU A 15 10.85 -8.94 4.27
N LEU A 16 12.06 -8.36 4.22
CA LEU A 16 12.40 -7.20 3.40
C LEU A 16 12.09 -7.59 1.94
N THR A 17 10.85 -7.36 1.49
CA THR A 17 10.25 -8.10 0.36
C THR A 17 10.75 -7.66 -1.02
N VAL A 18 11.88 -6.97 -1.08
CA VAL A 18 12.48 -6.48 -2.32
C VAL A 18 13.97 -6.73 -2.23
N GLY A 19 14.46 -7.63 -3.09
CA GLY A 19 15.89 -7.72 -3.37
C GLY A 19 16.40 -6.34 -3.73
N MET A 20 17.28 -5.81 -2.89
CA MET A 20 17.86 -4.49 -3.10
C MET A 20 18.91 -4.61 -4.22
N PRO A 21 18.92 -3.73 -5.23
CA PRO A 21 20.09 -3.65 -6.09
C PRO A 21 21.26 -3.15 -5.24
N ASP A 22 22.17 -4.08 -4.94
CA ASP A 22 23.50 -3.79 -4.40
C ASP A 22 24.22 -2.89 -5.40
N GLY A 23 24.84 -1.79 -4.96
CA GLY A 23 25.71 -1.07 -5.88
C GLY A 23 26.15 0.34 -5.53
N ARG A 24 25.74 0.96 -4.43
CA ARG A 24 26.35 2.25 -4.07
C ARG A 24 26.40 2.46 -2.56
N ARG A 25 27.58 2.20 -2.01
CA ARG A 25 28.02 2.56 -0.66
C ARG A 25 28.31 4.07 -0.66
N ALA A 26 27.55 4.85 0.07
CA ALA A 26 27.83 6.26 0.31
C ALA A 26 28.76 6.40 1.52
N ILE A 27 29.78 7.23 1.38
CA ILE A 27 30.84 7.45 2.38
C ILE A 27 30.58 8.80 3.10
N GLY A 28 30.56 8.81 4.46
CA GLY A 28 30.70 9.99 5.34
C GLY A 28 29.56 10.26 6.36
N PRO A 29 29.74 11.13 7.39
CA PRO A 29 30.52 10.96 8.62
C PRO A 29 29.62 10.79 9.87
N ALA A 30 28.46 10.15 9.74
CA ALA A 30 27.62 9.82 10.88
C ALA A 30 27.87 8.38 11.31
N GLY A 31 28.16 8.15 12.60
CA GLY A 31 28.35 6.81 13.15
C GLY A 31 27.13 5.91 12.88
N PRO A 32 27.30 4.58 12.89
CA PRO A 32 26.23 3.63 12.56
C PRO A 32 24.94 3.83 13.38
N ASP A 33 25.06 4.38 14.59
CA ASP A 33 23.96 4.60 15.53
C ASP A 33 23.39 6.03 15.53
N ALA A 34 23.84 6.89 14.62
CA ALA A 34 23.38 8.27 14.57
C ALA A 34 21.89 8.36 14.16
N PRO A 35 21.04 9.04 14.95
CA PRO A 35 19.61 9.11 14.69
C PRO A 35 19.32 9.84 13.37
N LEU A 36 18.46 9.25 12.55
CA LEU A 36 17.88 9.85 11.36
C LEU A 36 16.91 10.96 11.78
N ARG A 37 17.10 12.18 11.27
CA ARG A 37 16.18 13.29 11.49
C ARG A 37 15.82 13.93 10.15
N PHE A 38 14.52 14.03 9.87
CA PHE A 38 14.02 14.64 8.64
C PHE A 38 12.56 15.07 8.78
N SER A 39 12.16 16.06 8.00
CA SER A 39 10.77 16.54 7.95
C SER A 39 10.13 16.12 6.63
N VAL A 40 8.85 15.76 6.68
CA VAL A 40 8.09 15.30 5.52
C VAL A 40 6.81 16.10 5.35
N ALA A 41 6.67 16.71 4.18
CA ALA A 41 5.40 17.20 3.65
C ALA A 41 5.04 16.34 2.43
N TYR A 42 4.04 15.47 2.58
CA TYR A 42 3.64 14.59 1.49
C TYR A 42 3.00 15.37 0.35
N THR A 43 3.34 15.00 -0.89
CA THR A 43 2.60 15.46 -2.07
C THR A 43 1.49 14.46 -2.43
N LEU A 44 0.48 14.92 -3.17
CA LEU A 44 -0.59 14.02 -3.64
C LEU A 44 -0.01 12.89 -4.52
N ARG A 45 0.93 13.23 -5.40
CA ARG A 45 1.61 12.27 -6.29
C ARG A 45 2.32 11.17 -5.50
N GLU A 46 3.03 11.53 -4.43
CA GLU A 46 3.68 10.53 -3.56
C GLU A 46 2.66 9.65 -2.87
N TYR A 47 1.63 10.25 -2.28
CA TYR A 47 0.61 9.49 -1.58
C TYR A 47 -0.08 8.48 -2.49
N LEU A 48 -0.52 8.91 -3.68
CA LEU A 48 -1.13 8.04 -4.67
C LEU A 48 -0.13 6.97 -5.17
N GLY A 49 1.13 7.34 -5.38
CA GLY A 49 2.19 6.40 -5.76
C GLY A 49 2.37 5.28 -4.74
N VAL A 50 2.47 5.63 -3.46
CA VAL A 50 2.60 4.65 -2.37
C VAL A 50 1.38 3.73 -2.32
N VAL A 51 0.17 4.29 -2.36
CA VAL A 51 -1.06 3.48 -2.29
C VAL A 51 -1.14 2.54 -3.51
N ARG A 52 -0.89 3.05 -4.71
CA ARG A 52 -0.91 2.24 -5.93
C ARG A 52 0.10 1.11 -5.87
N ASP A 53 1.34 1.39 -5.51
CA ASP A 53 2.41 0.39 -5.48
C ASP A 53 2.15 -0.65 -4.37
N HIS A 54 1.56 -0.23 -3.24
CA HIS A 54 1.14 -1.14 -2.17
C HIS A 54 -0.06 -2.01 -2.58
N VAL A 55 -1.09 -1.45 -3.23
CA VAL A 55 -2.23 -2.21 -3.76
C VAL A 55 -1.76 -3.22 -4.80
N ALA A 56 -0.86 -2.82 -5.70
CA ALA A 56 -0.27 -3.73 -6.68
C ALA A 56 0.54 -4.85 -6.02
N PHE A 57 1.28 -4.52 -4.95
CA PHE A 57 1.95 -5.52 -4.12
C PHE A 57 0.96 -6.52 -3.53
N LEU A 58 -0.11 -6.05 -2.89
CA LEU A 58 -1.14 -6.91 -2.28
C LEU A 58 -1.80 -7.81 -3.34
N ALA A 59 -2.12 -7.26 -4.52
CA ALA A 59 -2.70 -8.01 -5.63
C ALA A 59 -1.77 -9.13 -6.13
N ARG A 60 -0.45 -8.90 -6.20
CA ARG A 60 0.54 -9.92 -6.60
C ARG A 60 0.71 -11.03 -5.56
N HIS A 61 0.56 -10.72 -4.28
CA HIS A 61 0.75 -11.67 -3.17
C HIS A 61 -0.57 -12.31 -2.70
N THR A 62 -1.68 -12.00 -3.37
CA THR A 62 -2.97 -12.64 -3.13
C THR A 62 -2.96 -14.05 -3.75
N PRO A 63 -3.43 -15.10 -3.03
CA PRO A 63 -3.45 -16.46 -3.56
C PRO A 63 -4.19 -16.57 -4.91
N PRO A 64 -3.73 -17.43 -5.85
CA PRO A 64 -4.34 -17.54 -7.17
C PRO A 64 -5.85 -17.84 -7.14
N ALA A 65 -6.30 -18.64 -6.18
CA ALA A 65 -7.71 -18.96 -5.98
C ALA A 65 -8.54 -17.74 -5.55
N ALA A 66 -7.99 -16.90 -4.66
CA ALA A 66 -8.62 -15.65 -4.26
C ALA A 66 -8.66 -14.66 -5.43
N ARG A 67 -7.57 -14.53 -6.19
CA ARG A 67 -7.50 -13.69 -7.39
C ARG A 67 -8.51 -14.10 -8.46
N ARG A 68 -8.63 -15.41 -8.75
CA ARG A 68 -9.64 -15.92 -9.69
C ARG A 68 -11.05 -15.60 -9.24
N ARG A 69 -11.35 -15.72 -7.94
CA ARG A 69 -12.67 -15.34 -7.39
C ARG A 69 -12.92 -13.84 -7.53
N ALA A 70 -11.96 -13.00 -7.20
CA ALA A 70 -12.04 -11.55 -7.31
C ALA A 70 -12.23 -11.03 -8.76
N VAL A 71 -12.00 -11.88 -9.78
CA VAL A 71 -12.22 -11.54 -11.19
C VAL A 71 -13.45 -12.22 -11.76
N ARG A 72 -13.61 -13.54 -11.55
CA ARG A 72 -14.68 -14.34 -12.18
C ARG A 72 -16.07 -13.97 -11.69
N TRP A 73 -16.22 -13.74 -10.38
CA TRP A 73 -17.51 -13.34 -9.80
C TRP A 73 -18.01 -12.02 -10.37
N PRO A 74 -17.23 -10.93 -10.33
CA PRO A 74 -17.69 -9.67 -10.89
C PRO A 74 -17.85 -9.70 -12.41
N LEU A 75 -17.02 -10.45 -13.15
CA LEU A 75 -17.27 -10.63 -14.58
C LEU A 75 -18.60 -11.33 -14.86
N GLY A 76 -18.90 -12.42 -14.12
CA GLY A 76 -20.16 -13.14 -14.26
C GLY A 76 -21.38 -12.28 -13.90
N LEU A 77 -21.33 -11.57 -12.78
CA LEU A 77 -22.39 -10.64 -12.37
C LEU A 77 -22.53 -9.47 -13.35
N GLY A 78 -21.41 -8.95 -13.85
CA GLY A 78 -21.38 -7.88 -14.83
C GLY A 78 -22.04 -8.30 -16.15
N ALA A 79 -21.66 -9.46 -16.68
CA ALA A 79 -22.25 -10.03 -17.88
C ALA A 79 -23.75 -10.33 -17.70
N ALA A 80 -24.15 -10.90 -16.56
CA ALA A 80 -25.55 -11.16 -16.25
C ALA A 80 -26.37 -9.88 -16.15
N GLY A 81 -25.86 -8.83 -15.49
CA GLY A 81 -26.52 -7.53 -15.39
C GLY A 81 -26.70 -6.85 -16.75
N LEU A 82 -25.67 -6.89 -17.60
CA LEU A 82 -25.74 -6.37 -18.97
C LEU A 82 -26.72 -7.15 -19.84
N ALA A 83 -26.72 -8.49 -19.74
CA ALA A 83 -27.66 -9.34 -20.47
C ALA A 83 -29.11 -9.08 -20.03
N LEU A 84 -29.35 -8.91 -18.73
CA LEU A 84 -30.67 -8.56 -18.18
C LEU A 84 -31.12 -7.17 -18.66
N ALA A 85 -30.22 -6.17 -18.65
CA ALA A 85 -30.52 -4.84 -19.17
C ALA A 85 -30.91 -4.88 -20.65
N ALA A 86 -30.19 -5.66 -21.46
CA ALA A 86 -30.50 -5.85 -22.87
C ALA A 86 -31.87 -6.53 -23.08
N LEU A 87 -32.17 -7.56 -22.28
CA LEU A 87 -33.46 -8.26 -22.32
C LEU A 87 -34.62 -7.33 -21.96
N LEU A 88 -34.49 -6.54 -20.89
CA LEU A 88 -35.50 -5.56 -20.48
C LEU A 88 -35.70 -4.46 -21.52
N HIS A 89 -34.62 -4.00 -22.15
CA HIS A 89 -34.71 -3.02 -23.22
C HIS A 89 -35.43 -3.58 -24.45
N TRP A 90 -35.11 -4.81 -24.85
CA TRP A 90 -35.78 -5.51 -25.95
C TRP A 90 -37.28 -5.69 -25.70
N SER A 91 -37.67 -5.98 -24.45
CA SER A 91 -39.08 -6.16 -24.08
C SER A 91 -39.84 -4.83 -23.92
N ALA A 92 -39.29 -3.70 -24.39
CA ALA A 92 -39.84 -2.36 -24.22
C ALA A 92 -40.16 -2.02 -22.75
N ALA A 93 -39.40 -2.58 -21.80
CA ALA A 93 -39.58 -2.29 -20.38
C ALA A 93 -39.30 -0.80 -20.11
N PRO A 94 -39.97 -0.22 -19.10
CA PRO A 94 -39.76 1.18 -18.77
C PRO A 94 -38.32 1.43 -18.29
N PRO A 95 -37.75 2.63 -18.52
CA PRO A 95 -36.33 2.93 -18.26
C PRO A 95 -35.90 2.68 -16.81
N TRP A 96 -36.80 2.86 -15.84
CA TRP A 96 -36.52 2.61 -14.42
C TRP A 96 -36.19 1.14 -14.13
N ALA A 97 -36.61 0.19 -14.97
CA ALA A 97 -36.26 -1.23 -14.84
C ALA A 97 -34.88 -1.54 -15.44
N VAL A 98 -34.44 -0.78 -16.44
CA VAL A 98 -33.15 -0.98 -17.13
C VAL A 98 -31.99 -0.37 -16.35
N LEU A 99 -32.19 0.79 -15.72
CA LEU A 99 -31.15 1.53 -14.99
C LEU A 99 -30.49 0.72 -13.86
N PRO A 100 -31.23 -0.02 -13.01
CA PRO A 100 -30.62 -0.86 -11.98
C PRO A 100 -29.75 -1.98 -12.55
N ALA A 101 -30.17 -2.63 -13.64
CA ALA A 101 -29.42 -3.71 -14.27
C ALA A 101 -28.09 -3.21 -14.86
N LEU A 102 -28.12 -2.03 -15.51
CA LEU A 102 -26.91 -1.34 -15.97
C LEU A 102 -26.01 -0.91 -14.80
N ALA A 103 -26.59 -0.39 -13.71
CA ALA A 103 -25.83 0.01 -12.53
C ALA A 103 -25.13 -1.20 -11.87
N CYS A 104 -25.82 -2.34 -11.75
CA CYS A 104 -25.23 -3.59 -11.27
C CYS A 104 -24.10 -4.07 -12.19
N GLY A 105 -24.31 -4.03 -13.51
CA GLY A 105 -23.29 -4.35 -14.51
C GLY A 105 -22.04 -3.48 -14.37
N GLY A 106 -22.25 -2.17 -14.26
CA GLY A 106 -21.20 -1.17 -14.07
C GLY A 106 -20.44 -1.34 -12.76
N LEU A 107 -21.12 -1.56 -11.64
CA LEU A 107 -20.49 -1.80 -10.32
C LEU A 107 -19.66 -3.08 -10.32
N ALA A 108 -20.15 -4.14 -10.97
CA ALA A 108 -19.43 -5.40 -11.09
C ALA A 108 -18.14 -5.20 -11.90
N LEU A 109 -18.20 -4.55 -13.08
CA LEU A 109 -17.01 -4.22 -13.87
C LEU A 109 -16.06 -3.27 -13.14
N ALA A 110 -16.60 -2.32 -12.39
CA ALA A 110 -15.79 -1.40 -11.62
C ALA A 110 -15.04 -2.10 -10.46
N SER A 111 -15.45 -3.28 -10.02
CA SER A 111 -14.73 -4.05 -9.00
C SER A 111 -13.56 -4.90 -9.54
N LEU A 112 -13.30 -4.86 -10.86
CA LEU A 112 -12.20 -5.59 -11.46
C LEU A 112 -10.83 -5.08 -10.99
N PRO A 113 -9.80 -5.93 -10.86
CA PRO A 113 -8.46 -5.48 -10.47
C PRO A 113 -7.86 -4.43 -11.42
N ALA A 114 -8.26 -4.42 -12.68
CA ALA A 114 -7.79 -3.47 -13.69
C ALA A 114 -8.24 -2.03 -13.42
N THR A 115 -9.36 -1.82 -12.72
CA THR A 115 -9.87 -0.49 -12.35
C THR A 115 -9.30 -0.01 -11.02
N ALA A 116 -8.49 -0.81 -10.33
CA ALA A 116 -7.90 -0.43 -9.04
C ALA A 116 -7.13 0.91 -9.09
N PRO A 117 -6.32 1.23 -10.13
CA PRO A 117 -5.65 2.53 -10.21
C PRO A 117 -6.65 3.70 -10.27
N PHE A 118 -7.76 3.54 -11.01
CA PHE A 118 -8.82 4.53 -11.07
C PHE A 118 -9.43 4.78 -9.69
N TRP A 119 -9.80 3.70 -8.98
CA TRP A 119 -10.36 3.82 -7.63
C TRP A 119 -9.38 4.38 -6.61
N VAL A 120 -8.10 4.08 -6.73
CA VAL A 120 -7.06 4.72 -5.90
C VAL A 120 -7.09 6.24 -6.12
N VAL A 121 -7.15 6.73 -7.36
CA VAL A 121 -7.22 8.17 -7.60
C VAL A 121 -8.51 8.77 -7.02
N VAL A 122 -9.67 8.16 -7.32
CA VAL A 122 -10.98 8.67 -6.89
C VAL A 122 -11.12 8.72 -5.38
N LEU A 123 -10.75 7.65 -4.68
CA LEU A 123 -10.94 7.54 -3.22
C LEU A 123 -9.79 8.19 -2.43
N CYS A 124 -8.55 8.05 -2.88
CA CYS A 124 -7.40 8.50 -2.10
C CYS A 124 -7.13 10.00 -2.24
N THR A 125 -7.56 10.65 -3.32
CA THR A 125 -7.43 12.11 -3.48
C THR A 125 -8.17 12.92 -2.41
N PRO A 126 -9.48 12.71 -2.15
CA PRO A 126 -10.19 13.43 -1.10
C PRO A 126 -9.65 13.07 0.30
N LEU A 127 -9.30 11.80 0.54
CA LEU A 127 -8.67 11.37 1.79
C LEU A 127 -7.33 12.08 2.03
N PHE A 128 -6.52 12.24 0.99
CA PHE A 128 -5.27 12.98 1.06
C PHE A 128 -5.49 14.46 1.37
N ALA A 129 -6.43 15.11 0.67
CA ALA A 129 -6.75 16.51 0.91
C ALA A 129 -7.18 16.74 2.37
N PHE A 130 -8.04 15.87 2.90
CA PHE A 130 -8.45 15.90 4.30
C PHE A 130 -7.28 15.68 5.27
N LYS A 131 -6.43 14.69 5.01
CA LYS A 131 -5.26 14.38 5.84
C LYS A 131 -4.24 15.51 5.83
N ARG A 132 -3.94 16.08 4.65
CA ARG A 132 -2.98 17.19 4.48
C ARG A 132 -3.43 18.44 5.23
N ARG A 133 -4.73 18.77 5.20
CA ARG A 133 -5.29 19.88 5.99
C ARG A 133 -5.07 19.70 7.50
N ARG A 134 -5.12 18.46 8.00
CA ARG A 134 -4.90 18.16 9.43
C ARG A 134 -3.43 18.02 9.81
N MET A 135 -2.56 17.63 8.88
CA MET A 135 -1.16 17.27 9.12
C MET A 135 -0.30 17.70 7.91
N PRO A 136 0.07 19.00 7.80
CA PRO A 136 0.80 19.50 6.64
C PRO A 136 2.28 19.08 6.63
N VAL A 137 2.91 19.02 7.81
CA VAL A 137 4.31 18.64 8.01
C VAL A 137 4.39 17.65 9.16
N CYS A 138 5.21 16.61 9.01
CA CYS A 138 5.54 15.65 10.04
C CYS A 138 7.05 15.60 10.22
N ASP A 139 7.53 15.71 11.45
CA ASP A 139 8.95 15.57 11.77
C ASP A 139 9.24 14.15 12.24
N PHE A 140 10.32 13.57 11.75
CA PHE A 140 10.71 12.21 12.06
C PHE A 140 12.03 12.18 12.80
N ARG A 141 12.11 11.32 13.80
CA ARG A 141 13.34 10.89 14.46
C ARG A 141 13.33 9.37 14.51
N ILE A 142 14.28 8.74 13.84
CA ILE A 142 14.40 7.28 13.81
C ILE A 142 15.81 6.93 14.27
N ASP A 143 15.90 6.12 15.31
CA ASP A 143 17.16 5.63 15.83
C ASP A 143 17.17 4.11 15.88
N GLY A 144 18.23 3.58 16.47
CA GLY A 144 18.44 2.16 16.65
C GLY A 144 17.35 1.49 17.48
N GLU A 145 16.47 2.19 18.22
CA GLU A 145 15.50 1.57 19.14
C GLU A 145 14.05 1.96 18.84
N THR A 146 13.84 3.18 18.38
CA THR A 146 12.52 3.81 18.28
C THR A 146 12.32 4.56 16.98
N ILE A 147 11.05 4.64 16.60
CA ILE A 147 10.54 5.38 15.46
C ILE A 147 9.59 6.43 16.02
N GLU A 148 9.97 7.69 15.92
CA GLU A 148 9.20 8.83 16.40
C GLU A 148 8.75 9.72 15.24
N ARG A 149 7.47 10.11 15.26
CA ARG A 149 6.87 11.08 14.36
C ARG A 149 6.17 12.16 15.16
N SER A 150 6.71 13.37 15.16
CA SER A 150 6.06 14.55 15.71
C SER A 150 5.16 15.20 14.67
N THR A 151 3.97 15.62 15.10
CA THR A 151 2.99 16.33 14.27
C THR A 151 2.34 17.43 15.10
N ARG A 152 1.63 18.37 14.45
CA ARG A 152 0.81 19.38 15.16
C ARG A 152 -0.19 18.79 16.16
N ARG A 153 -0.58 17.51 15.99
CA ARG A 153 -1.55 16.80 16.86
C ARG A 153 -0.89 16.00 17.99
N GLY A 154 0.44 16.03 18.09
CA GLY A 154 1.19 15.31 19.10
C GLY A 154 2.26 14.40 18.51
N VAL A 155 2.95 13.72 19.42
CA VAL A 155 4.07 12.83 19.15
C VAL A 155 3.59 11.39 19.07
N PHE A 156 3.95 10.71 17.99
CA PHE A 156 3.71 9.29 17.80
C PHE A 156 5.04 8.55 17.90
N LYS A 157 5.25 7.81 18.98
CA LYS A 157 6.46 7.01 19.22
C LYS A 157 6.12 5.53 19.16
N ARG A 158 6.94 4.73 18.48
CA ARG A 158 6.79 3.28 18.34
C ARG A 158 8.14 2.60 18.49
N SER A 159 8.14 1.41 19.09
CA SER A 159 9.31 0.55 19.08
C SER A 159 9.43 -0.15 17.72
N TRP A 160 10.66 -0.48 17.32
CA TRP A 160 10.88 -1.34 16.16
C TRP A 160 10.26 -2.74 16.32
N SER A 161 10.07 -3.24 17.53
CA SER A 161 9.39 -4.53 17.76
C SER A 161 7.93 -4.54 17.31
N GLU A 162 7.32 -3.36 17.14
CA GLU A 162 5.95 -3.22 16.64
C GLU A 162 5.88 -3.16 15.10
N VAL A 163 7.03 -3.04 14.45
CA VAL A 163 7.13 -3.00 12.99
C VAL A 163 6.97 -4.42 12.45
N ARG A 164 5.88 -4.63 11.73
CA ARG A 164 5.51 -5.92 11.12
C ARG A 164 6.06 -6.14 9.72
N ALA A 165 6.62 -5.11 9.09
CA ALA A 165 7.37 -5.22 7.85
C ALA A 165 7.95 -3.86 7.49
N VAL A 166 9.08 -3.89 6.79
CA VAL A 166 9.60 -2.72 6.06
C VAL A 166 9.58 -3.06 4.58
N ARG A 167 8.83 -2.29 3.79
CA ARG A 167 8.71 -2.48 2.34
C ARG A 167 9.38 -1.34 1.60
N ARG A 168 10.13 -1.64 0.54
CA ARG A 168 10.70 -0.63 -0.36
C ARG A 168 9.83 -0.49 -1.60
N TYR A 169 9.35 0.72 -1.86
CA TYR A 169 8.68 1.12 -3.11
C TYR A 169 9.53 2.15 -3.85
N PRO A 170 9.39 2.32 -5.17
CA PRO A 170 10.19 3.25 -5.96
C PRO A 170 10.35 4.65 -5.35
N CYS A 171 9.33 5.19 -4.69
CA CYS A 171 9.34 6.52 -4.08
C CYS A 171 9.53 6.58 -2.55
N CYS A 172 9.44 5.45 -1.83
CA CYS A 172 9.42 5.46 -0.36
C CYS A 172 9.86 4.13 0.27
N TYR A 173 10.20 4.17 1.56
CA TYR A 173 10.02 3.01 2.45
C TYR A 173 8.62 3.04 3.05
N LEU A 174 7.99 1.90 3.26
CA LEU A 174 6.71 1.76 3.95
C LEU A 174 6.91 0.87 5.17
N LEU A 175 6.86 1.48 6.35
CA LEU A 175 6.81 0.79 7.62
C LEU A 175 5.38 0.31 7.85
N VAL A 176 5.20 -1.00 8.02
CA VAL A 176 3.89 -1.60 8.28
C VAL A 176 3.80 -1.95 9.76
N PHE A 177 2.73 -1.53 10.42
CA PHE A 177 2.44 -1.85 11.81
C PHE A 177 1.20 -2.74 11.90
N ALA A 178 0.86 -3.19 13.12
CA ALA A 178 -0.41 -3.89 13.35
C ALA A 178 -1.63 -3.04 12.97
N ARG A 179 -1.57 -1.73 13.22
CA ARG A 179 -2.68 -0.79 12.97
C ARG A 179 -2.20 0.40 12.14
N GLY A 180 -1.99 0.15 10.86
CA GLY A 180 -1.67 1.16 9.87
C GLY A 180 -0.27 1.02 9.30
N ALA A 181 0.11 1.99 8.47
CA ALA A 181 1.41 2.04 7.82
C ALA A 181 1.93 3.48 7.76
N MET A 182 3.24 3.62 7.72
CA MET A 182 3.93 4.90 7.69
C MET A 182 4.90 4.94 6.52
N PRO A 183 4.58 5.71 5.47
CA PRO A 183 5.53 5.93 4.38
C PRO A 183 6.65 6.85 4.84
N ILE A 184 7.86 6.65 4.33
CA ILE A 184 9.02 7.52 4.47
C ILE A 184 9.53 7.79 3.06
N PRO A 185 9.30 8.99 2.50
CA PRO A 185 9.74 9.28 1.15
C PRO A 185 11.26 9.28 1.02
N LEU A 186 11.78 8.71 -0.05
CA LEU A 186 13.23 8.57 -0.24
C LEU A 186 13.94 9.90 -0.42
N ARG A 187 13.25 10.91 -0.98
CA ARG A 187 13.83 12.25 -1.15
C ARG A 187 14.18 12.94 0.17
N CYS A 188 13.57 12.50 1.27
CA CYS A 188 13.83 13.04 2.61
C CYS A 188 15.05 12.39 3.27
N LEU A 189 15.64 11.38 2.62
CA LEU A 189 16.80 10.64 3.10
C LEU A 189 17.94 10.76 2.10
N ASP A 190 19.09 11.26 2.55
CA ASP A 190 20.33 11.14 1.78
C ASP A 190 20.79 9.67 1.68
N ALA A 191 21.81 9.40 0.86
CA ALA A 191 22.27 8.04 0.62
C ALA A 191 22.77 7.34 1.91
N GLY A 192 23.48 8.05 2.79
CA GLY A 192 23.96 7.51 4.06
C GLY A 192 22.81 7.28 5.05
N GLN A 193 21.82 8.17 5.09
CA GLN A 193 20.59 8.01 5.86
C GLN A 193 19.77 6.80 5.36
N GLN A 194 19.70 6.58 4.04
CA GLN A 194 19.05 5.40 3.49
C GLN A 194 19.78 4.12 3.87
N GLU A 195 21.11 4.10 3.87
CA GLU A 195 21.90 2.96 4.32
C GLU A 195 21.71 2.67 5.81
N ARG A 196 21.75 3.69 6.67
CA ARG A 196 21.47 3.52 8.10
C ARG A 196 20.05 3.02 8.35
N PHE A 197 19.07 3.58 7.65
CA PHE A 197 17.69 3.10 7.75
C PHE A 197 17.57 1.62 7.32
N ARG A 198 18.29 1.21 6.27
CA ARG A 198 18.36 -0.20 5.85
C ARG A 198 19.01 -1.06 6.93
N ALA A 199 20.11 -0.60 7.53
CA ALA A 199 20.78 -1.31 8.63
C ALA A 199 19.84 -1.52 9.82
N TYR A 200 19.09 -0.49 10.23
CA TYR A 200 18.10 -0.62 11.31
C TYR A 200 16.98 -1.62 11.00
N ALA A 201 16.52 -1.66 9.75
CA ALA A 201 15.51 -2.62 9.31
C ALA A 201 16.05 -4.06 9.22
N LEU A 202 17.27 -4.24 8.70
CA LEU A 202 17.89 -5.56 8.51
C LEU A 202 18.33 -6.21 9.83
N ALA A 203 18.91 -5.44 10.75
CA ALA A 203 19.33 -5.93 12.07
C ALA A 203 18.19 -6.61 12.85
N ARG A 204 16.95 -6.31 12.49
CA ARG A 204 15.74 -6.85 13.12
C ARG A 204 14.98 -7.82 12.26
N SER A 205 15.38 -7.97 11.00
CA SER A 205 14.79 -8.94 10.09
C SER A 205 15.27 -10.36 10.37
N GLY A 206 16.41 -10.51 11.05
CA GLY A 206 17.00 -11.79 11.43
C GLY A 206 16.88 -12.16 12.92
N ALA A 207 16.14 -11.39 13.72
CA ALA A 207 15.81 -11.70 15.11
C ALA A 207 14.37 -12.22 15.21
#